data_AF-A0AAV7IHE7-F1
#
_entry.id   AF-A0AAV7IHE7-F1
#
_cell.length_a   1.000
_cell.length_b   1.000
_cell.length_c   1.000
_cell.angle_alpha   90.00
_cell.angle_beta   90.00
_cell.angle_gamma   90.00
#
_symmetry.space_group_name_H-M   'P 1'
#
loop_
_entity.id
_entity.type
_entity.pdbx_description
1 polymer ?
#
loop_
_entity_poly.entity_id
_entity_poly.type
_entity_poly.pdbx_seq_one_letter_code
_entity_poly.pdbx_strand_id
1 'polypeptide(L)'
;MAVRRQASDERALKPSTALSRRSRCLAIVVLPGFLKTRCLRFRRETKDVAFVCPLILARSVCEPSAKKSKKSRTFQHQWYDDKPEWKKWVKECLSNSEKFLCIICNENLTCGRIEIDRHSKTKKHLENLRLYNFNNSEVIRSKIQLENKANIENHWDKICKKVNHRDHTKFFSIINKVFRPQERSHMPNLSIKEEDSHLIDRCDIKKEDLNKTNNEYIIEEEADKINIIGAFYETINFPKYLNANTRNKEIADRTVQELEQKLAKDTDKNKTITEFSQENRAYAPNNNDELFLHCIETRRF
;
A
#
# COMPACT_ATOMS: atom_id res chain seq x y z
N MET A 1 61.48 33.62 -26.39
CA MET A 1 60.42 33.28 -27.36
C MET A 1 59.12 33.86 -26.84
N ALA A 2 58.68 34.99 -27.42
CA ALA A 2 57.51 35.74 -26.97
C ALA A 2 56.27 35.30 -27.75
N VAL A 3 55.28 34.75 -27.05
CA VAL A 3 54.01 34.31 -27.65
C VAL A 3 53.02 35.48 -27.63
N ARG A 4 52.70 35.98 -28.83
CA ARG A 4 51.69 37.03 -29.08
C ARG A 4 50.30 36.49 -28.73
N ARG A 5 49.57 37.27 -27.92
CA ARG A 5 48.12 37.15 -27.71
C ARG A 5 47.41 37.67 -28.95
N GLN A 6 46.49 36.88 -29.51
CA GLN A 6 45.48 37.37 -30.46
C GLN A 6 44.18 37.61 -29.69
N ALA A 7 43.74 38.86 -29.69
CA ALA A 7 42.39 39.28 -29.33
C ALA A 7 41.50 39.04 -30.55
N SER A 8 40.37 38.38 -30.37
CA SER A 8 39.33 38.20 -31.38
C SER A 8 38.06 38.91 -30.92
N ASP A 9 37.61 39.78 -31.81
CA ASP A 9 36.57 40.79 -31.65
C ASP A 9 35.14 40.25 -31.45
N GLU A 10 34.41 41.09 -30.72
CA GLU A 10 32.97 41.28 -30.63
C GLU A 10 32.13 40.91 -31.86
N ARG A 11 31.06 40.14 -31.63
CA ARG A 11 29.75 40.43 -32.25
C ARG A 11 28.65 40.38 -31.20
N ALA A 12 28.21 41.57 -30.81
CA ALA A 12 27.00 41.81 -30.04
C ALA A 12 25.76 41.43 -30.87
N LEU A 13 25.07 40.35 -30.47
CA LEU A 13 23.71 40.07 -30.91
C LEU A 13 22.73 40.95 -30.13
N LYS A 14 22.04 41.83 -30.86
CA LYS A 14 20.92 42.64 -30.36
C LYS A 14 19.75 41.73 -29.96
N PRO A 15 19.10 41.91 -28.79
CA PRO A 15 17.86 41.23 -28.49
C PRO A 15 16.69 41.88 -29.25
N SER A 16 15.99 41.06 -30.03
CA SER A 16 14.73 41.43 -30.69
C SER A 16 13.61 41.57 -29.65
N THR A 17 13.08 42.77 -29.52
CA THR A 17 11.92 43.11 -28.71
C THR A 17 10.63 42.78 -29.46
N ALA A 18 10.17 41.53 -29.38
CA ALA A 18 8.81 41.16 -29.75
C ALA A 18 7.88 41.32 -28.54
N LEU A 19 7.16 42.44 -28.50
CA LEU A 19 6.05 42.73 -27.59
C LEU A 19 4.88 41.75 -27.82
N SER A 20 4.91 40.60 -27.15
CA SER A 20 3.75 39.73 -27.02
C SER A 20 2.82 40.28 -25.93
N ARG A 21 1.72 40.90 -26.35
CA ARG A 21 0.56 41.22 -25.49
C ARG A 21 0.03 39.94 -24.85
N ARG A 22 0.44 39.66 -23.60
CA ARG A 22 -0.24 38.69 -22.74
C ARG A 22 -1.20 39.43 -21.83
N SER A 23 -2.48 39.13 -22.02
CA SER A 23 -3.60 39.50 -21.16
C SER A 23 -3.24 39.30 -19.69
N ARG A 24 -3.37 40.36 -18.90
CA ARG A 24 -3.32 40.29 -17.44
C ARG A 24 -4.60 39.62 -16.97
N CYS A 25 -4.57 38.30 -16.78
CA CYS A 25 -5.52 37.65 -15.90
C CYS A 25 -5.09 37.99 -14.47
N LEU A 26 -5.82 38.92 -13.84
CA LEU A 26 -5.82 39.05 -12.38
C LEU A 26 -6.34 37.74 -11.81
N ALA A 27 -5.44 36.86 -11.39
CA ALA A 27 -5.78 35.74 -10.54
C ALA A 27 -6.04 36.29 -9.13
N ILE A 28 -7.31 36.44 -8.77
CA ILE A 28 -7.72 36.62 -7.39
C ILE A 28 -7.43 35.29 -6.69
N VAL A 29 -6.36 35.26 -5.89
CA VAL A 29 -6.08 34.16 -4.97
C VAL A 29 -7.14 34.21 -3.86
N VAL A 30 -8.22 33.45 -4.04
CA VAL A 30 -9.21 33.24 -2.98
C VAL A 30 -8.62 32.23 -2.00
N LEU A 31 -8.23 32.70 -0.82
CA LEU A 31 -7.86 31.86 0.32
C LEU A 31 -9.10 31.08 0.80
N PRO A 32 -9.07 29.73 0.84
CA PRO A 32 -10.19 28.96 1.37
C PRO A 32 -10.09 28.90 2.90
N GLY A 33 -10.93 29.68 3.58
CA GLY A 33 -11.12 29.61 5.02
C GLY A 33 -12.46 30.22 5.39
N PHE A 34 -13.18 29.54 6.30
CA PHE A 34 -14.47 29.92 6.90
C PHE A 34 -15.75 29.61 6.12
N LEU A 35 -16.24 28.37 6.22
CA LEU A 35 -17.66 28.12 6.47
C LEU A 35 -17.81 26.89 7.39
N LYS A 36 -18.09 27.15 8.68
CA LYS A 36 -18.63 26.16 9.62
C LYS A 36 -20.15 26.15 9.46
N THR A 37 -20.71 25.13 8.83
CA THR A 37 -22.15 24.86 8.86
C THR A 37 -22.45 23.81 9.93
N ARG A 38 -23.12 24.27 11.00
CA ARG A 38 -23.87 23.45 11.94
C ARG A 38 -24.94 22.67 11.19
N CYS A 39 -24.96 21.34 11.35
CA CYS A 39 -26.13 20.53 11.03
C CYS A 39 -26.73 20.02 12.34
N LEU A 40 -27.95 20.46 12.62
CA LEU A 40 -28.80 20.03 13.73
C LEU A 40 -29.95 19.18 13.20
N ARG A 41 -30.25 18.12 13.96
CA ARG A 41 -31.50 17.32 14.04
C ARG A 41 -31.86 16.41 12.86
N PHE A 42 -32.04 15.13 13.15
CA PHE A 42 -33.38 14.52 13.34
C PHE A 42 -33.23 13.06 13.81
N ARG A 43 -33.76 12.69 14.98
CA ARG A 43 -33.90 11.28 15.40
C ARG A 43 -35.36 11.06 15.75
N ARG A 44 -36.07 10.33 14.87
CA ARG A 44 -37.45 9.88 15.10
C ARG A 44 -37.44 8.60 15.94
N GLU A 45 -38.28 8.62 16.97
CA GLU A 45 -38.80 7.47 17.68
C GLU A 45 -39.70 6.65 16.74
N THR A 46 -39.62 5.32 16.83
CA THR A 46 -40.79 4.45 16.63
C THR A 46 -40.74 3.31 17.63
N LYS A 47 -41.89 3.13 18.29
CA LYS A 47 -42.21 2.16 19.32
C LYS A 47 -42.77 0.88 18.67
N ASP A 48 -42.63 -0.22 19.41
CA ASP A 48 -43.50 -1.41 19.52
C ASP A 48 -44.01 -2.10 18.25
N VAL A 49 -43.75 -3.42 18.13
CA VAL A 49 -44.80 -4.47 18.21
C VAL A 49 -44.13 -5.79 18.57
N ALA A 50 -44.47 -6.33 19.75
CA ALA A 50 -44.19 -7.71 20.13
C ALA A 50 -45.29 -8.63 19.56
N PHE A 51 -44.91 -9.63 18.77
CA PHE A 51 -45.80 -10.75 18.42
C PHE A 51 -45.48 -11.94 19.32
N VAL A 52 -46.39 -12.19 20.25
CA VAL A 52 -46.51 -13.44 21.02
C VAL A 52 -47.25 -14.44 20.13
N CYS A 53 -46.68 -15.61 19.90
CA CYS A 53 -47.37 -16.75 19.30
C CYS A 53 -47.30 -17.93 20.27
N PRO A 54 -48.42 -18.33 20.89
CA PRO A 54 -48.47 -19.49 21.79
C PRO A 54 -48.88 -20.76 21.03
N LEU A 55 -48.54 -21.91 21.64
CA LEU A 55 -49.08 -23.26 21.40
C LEU A 55 -48.59 -24.03 20.17
N ILE A 56 -47.61 -24.91 20.36
CA ILE A 56 -47.76 -26.35 20.03
C ILE A 56 -47.12 -27.20 21.14
N LEU A 57 -47.98 -27.96 21.82
CA LEU A 57 -47.67 -29.09 22.68
C LEU A 57 -47.26 -30.31 21.83
N ALA A 58 -46.19 -31.03 22.21
CA ALA A 58 -46.21 -32.49 22.41
C ALA A 58 -44.84 -33.07 22.83
N ARG A 59 -44.81 -33.56 24.07
CA ARG A 59 -44.20 -34.80 24.58
C ARG A 59 -42.86 -35.33 24.01
N SER A 60 -41.88 -35.39 24.91
CA SER A 60 -41.04 -36.58 25.11
C SER A 60 -40.34 -36.46 26.48
N VAL A 61 -40.88 -37.14 27.49
CA VAL A 61 -40.22 -37.29 28.80
C VAL A 61 -39.21 -38.41 28.66
N CYS A 62 -37.94 -38.04 28.51
CA CYS A 62 -36.80 -38.94 28.71
C CYS A 62 -36.13 -38.58 30.03
N GLU A 63 -35.78 -39.62 30.78
CA GLU A 63 -35.25 -39.57 32.14
C GLU A 63 -34.01 -38.65 32.31
N PRO A 64 -33.86 -38.00 33.48
CA PRO A 64 -32.77 -37.06 33.73
C PRO A 64 -31.46 -37.79 34.02
N SER A 65 -30.73 -38.19 32.98
CA SER A 65 -29.28 -38.42 33.12
C SER A 65 -28.63 -37.10 33.55
N ALA A 66 -27.89 -37.08 34.66
CA ALA A 66 -27.27 -35.88 35.24
C ALA A 66 -26.51 -35.05 34.17
N LYS A 67 -27.19 -34.03 33.64
CA LYS A 67 -26.66 -33.12 32.61
C LYS A 67 -25.60 -32.27 33.29
N LYS A 68 -24.32 -32.64 33.10
CA LYS A 68 -23.18 -31.77 33.42
C LYS A 68 -23.51 -30.38 32.86
N SER A 69 -23.67 -29.39 33.74
CA SER A 69 -24.01 -28.03 33.34
C SER A 69 -22.98 -27.57 32.30
N LYS A 70 -23.46 -27.13 31.13
CA LYS A 70 -22.58 -26.55 30.12
C LYS A 70 -21.95 -25.32 30.77
N LYS A 71 -20.67 -25.41 31.15
CA LYS A 71 -19.91 -24.26 31.62
C LYS A 71 -20.02 -23.18 30.54
N SER A 72 -20.63 -22.04 30.87
CA SER A 72 -20.68 -20.90 29.96
C SER A 72 -19.24 -20.48 29.67
N ARG A 73 -18.95 -20.22 28.39
CA ARG A 73 -17.61 -19.81 27.97
C ARG A 73 -17.60 -18.29 27.97
N THR A 74 -16.85 -17.71 28.91
CA THR A 74 -16.56 -16.28 28.93
C THR A 74 -15.38 -15.96 28.00
N PHE A 75 -15.33 -14.72 27.53
CA PHE A 75 -14.18 -14.22 26.77
C PHE A 75 -12.91 -14.25 27.62
N GLN A 76 -11.80 -14.75 27.05
CA GLN A 76 -10.51 -14.81 27.73
C GLN A 76 -9.45 -14.03 26.93
N HIS A 77 -8.83 -13.03 27.55
CA HIS A 77 -7.79 -12.21 26.89
C HIS A 77 -6.54 -13.00 26.51
N GLN A 78 -6.25 -14.12 27.20
CA GLN A 78 -5.14 -15.04 26.89
C GLN A 78 -5.21 -15.57 25.44
N TRP A 79 -6.40 -15.58 24.82
CA TRP A 79 -6.53 -16.00 23.42
C TRP A 79 -5.78 -15.07 22.45
N TYR A 80 -5.52 -13.81 22.83
CA TYR A 80 -4.72 -12.90 22.02
C TYR A 80 -3.23 -13.24 22.01
N ASP A 81 -2.71 -13.89 23.06
CA ASP A 81 -1.31 -14.32 23.12
C ASP A 81 -1.08 -15.49 22.15
N ASP A 82 -2.03 -16.43 22.10
CA ASP A 82 -2.00 -17.56 21.16
C ASP A 82 -2.19 -17.14 19.70
N LYS A 83 -3.06 -16.15 19.44
CA LYS A 83 -3.41 -15.68 18.10
C LYS A 83 -3.46 -14.15 18.04
N PRO A 84 -2.32 -13.47 17.86
CA PRO A 84 -2.26 -12.00 17.90
C PRO A 84 -3.05 -11.32 16.78
N GLU A 85 -3.32 -12.02 15.66
CA GLU A 85 -4.18 -11.52 14.59
C GLU A 85 -5.61 -11.19 15.06
N TRP A 86 -6.12 -11.87 16.09
CA TRP A 86 -7.48 -11.66 16.60
C TRP A 86 -7.64 -10.28 17.25
N LYS A 87 -6.56 -9.72 17.81
CA LYS A 87 -6.57 -8.38 18.44
C LYS A 87 -7.00 -7.26 17.49
N LYS A 88 -6.83 -7.46 16.18
CA LYS A 88 -7.16 -6.45 15.16
C LYS A 88 -8.67 -6.30 14.95
N TRP A 89 -9.46 -7.35 15.19
CA TRP A 89 -10.86 -7.39 14.77
C TRP A 89 -11.83 -8.05 15.76
N VAL A 90 -11.34 -8.75 16.78
CA VAL A 90 -12.16 -9.27 17.89
C VAL A 90 -12.13 -8.25 19.03
N LYS A 91 -13.31 -7.90 19.55
CA LYS A 91 -13.48 -7.11 20.77
C LYS A 91 -14.42 -7.81 21.73
N GLU A 92 -14.21 -7.58 23.03
CA GLU A 92 -15.17 -7.99 24.05
C GLU A 92 -16.50 -7.24 23.90
N CYS A 93 -17.61 -7.92 24.17
CA CYS A 93 -18.92 -7.30 24.18
C CYS A 93 -19.26 -6.86 25.61
N LEU A 94 -19.36 -5.54 25.85
CA LEU A 94 -19.63 -5.00 27.19
C LEU A 94 -21.00 -5.42 27.76
N SER A 95 -21.95 -5.74 26.89
CA SER A 95 -23.31 -6.11 27.30
C SER A 95 -23.46 -7.59 27.67
N ASN A 96 -22.59 -8.47 27.14
CA ASN A 96 -22.68 -9.91 27.38
C ASN A 96 -21.31 -10.57 27.26
N SER A 97 -20.80 -11.11 28.37
CA SER A 97 -19.50 -11.78 28.45
C SER A 97 -19.42 -13.11 27.69
N GLU A 98 -20.56 -13.68 27.29
CA GLU A 98 -20.67 -14.87 26.45
C GLU A 98 -20.65 -14.56 24.95
N LYS A 99 -20.54 -13.28 24.56
CA LYS A 99 -20.44 -12.87 23.16
C LYS A 99 -19.19 -12.03 22.92
N PHE A 100 -18.69 -12.08 21.70
CA PHE A 100 -17.65 -11.17 21.21
C PHE A 100 -18.19 -10.36 20.04
N LEU A 101 -17.66 -9.15 19.86
CA LEU A 101 -17.95 -8.29 18.73
C LEU A 101 -16.86 -8.48 17.67
N CYS A 102 -17.25 -8.86 16.46
CA CYS A 102 -16.37 -8.76 15.30
C CYS A 102 -16.46 -7.33 14.75
N ILE A 103 -15.38 -6.55 14.82
CA ILE A 103 -15.32 -5.17 14.31
C ILE A 103 -15.54 -5.14 12.79
N ILE A 104 -14.99 -6.12 12.08
CA ILE A 104 -15.03 -6.20 10.62
C ILE A 104 -16.44 -6.48 10.11
N CYS A 105 -17.13 -7.43 10.74
CA CYS A 105 -18.49 -7.80 10.36
C CYS A 105 -19.56 -6.95 11.06
N ASN A 106 -19.18 -6.21 12.11
CA ASN A 106 -20.06 -5.48 13.01
C ASN A 106 -21.18 -6.34 13.60
N GLU A 107 -20.84 -7.58 14.01
CA GLU A 107 -21.80 -8.57 14.52
C GLU A 107 -21.35 -9.12 15.88
N ASN A 108 -22.32 -9.33 16.78
CA ASN A 108 -22.11 -10.00 18.07
C ASN A 108 -22.29 -11.51 17.91
N LEU A 109 -21.22 -12.28 18.14
CA LEU A 109 -21.16 -13.72 17.94
C LEU A 109 -20.89 -14.44 19.25
N THR A 110 -21.23 -15.73 19.33
CA THR A 110 -20.99 -16.55 20.52
C THR A 110 -19.50 -16.67 20.82
N CYS A 111 -19.15 -16.46 22.08
CA CYS A 111 -17.77 -16.49 22.55
C CYS A 111 -17.24 -17.92 22.65
N GLY A 112 -16.05 -18.13 22.09
CA GLY A 112 -15.30 -19.38 22.18
C GLY A 112 -14.21 -19.46 21.12
N ARG A 113 -13.08 -20.08 21.47
CA ARG A 113 -11.90 -20.17 20.60
C ARG A 113 -12.22 -20.80 19.24
N ILE A 114 -13.04 -21.86 19.23
CA ILE A 114 -13.43 -22.57 17.99
C ILE A 114 -14.39 -21.72 17.16
N GLU A 115 -15.29 -21.00 17.82
CA GLU A 115 -16.27 -20.12 17.19
C GLU A 115 -15.60 -18.93 16.50
N ILE A 116 -14.61 -18.31 17.15
CA ILE A 116 -13.79 -17.24 16.58
C ILE A 116 -12.99 -17.75 15.37
N ASP A 117 -12.34 -18.91 15.48
CA ASP A 117 -11.58 -19.53 14.38
C ASP A 117 -12.45 -19.95 13.20
N ARG A 118 -13.68 -20.39 13.47
CA ARG A 118 -14.67 -20.71 12.43
C ARG A 118 -15.15 -19.44 11.75
N HIS A 119 -15.45 -18.40 12.52
CA HIS A 119 -15.91 -17.12 11.97
C HIS A 119 -14.85 -16.48 11.06
N SER A 120 -13.58 -16.51 11.45
CA SER A 120 -12.49 -15.93 10.65
C SER A 120 -12.35 -16.55 9.25
N LYS A 121 -12.80 -17.81 9.09
CA LYS A 121 -12.79 -18.54 7.81
C LYS A 121 -14.08 -18.37 6.99
N THR A 122 -15.11 -17.71 7.54
CA THR A 122 -16.36 -17.51 6.79
C THR A 122 -16.14 -16.57 5.60
N LYS A 123 -16.77 -16.88 4.47
CA LYS A 123 -16.69 -16.06 3.24
C LYS A 123 -17.03 -14.59 3.51
N LYS A 124 -18.10 -14.35 4.28
CA LYS A 124 -18.55 -13.00 4.68
C LYS A 124 -17.46 -12.24 5.44
N HIS A 125 -16.80 -12.89 6.40
CA HIS A 125 -15.71 -12.27 7.14
C HIS A 125 -14.52 -11.94 6.23
N LEU A 126 -14.12 -12.85 5.36
CA LEU A 126 -12.99 -12.64 4.44
C LEU A 126 -13.25 -11.50 3.44
N GLU A 127 -14.48 -11.38 2.94
CA GLU A 127 -14.87 -10.30 2.05
C GLU A 127 -14.87 -8.94 2.77
N ASN A 128 -15.49 -8.87 3.96
CA ASN A 128 -15.46 -7.66 4.78
C ASN A 128 -14.05 -7.29 5.23
N LEU A 129 -13.19 -8.28 5.52
CA LEU A 129 -11.79 -8.06 5.90
C LEU A 129 -11.01 -7.42 4.74
N ARG A 130 -11.25 -7.84 3.49
CA ARG A 130 -10.65 -7.21 2.30
C ARG A 130 -11.06 -5.74 2.18
N LEU A 131 -12.36 -5.45 2.32
CA LEU A 131 -12.88 -4.08 2.28
C LEU A 131 -12.32 -3.22 3.43
N TYR A 132 -12.24 -3.79 4.64
CA TYR A 132 -11.67 -3.12 5.80
C TYR A 132 -10.20 -2.76 5.60
N ASN A 133 -9.40 -3.69 5.07
CA ASN A 133 -7.99 -3.42 4.76
C ASN A 133 -7.82 -2.34 3.69
N PHE A 134 -8.68 -2.37 2.66
CA PHE A 134 -8.70 -1.33 1.63
C PHE A 134 -9.00 0.04 2.22
N ASN A 135 -10.09 0.16 2.99
CA ASN A 135 -10.48 1.42 3.63
C ASN A 135 -9.42 1.94 4.61
N ASN A 136 -8.80 1.04 5.39
CA ASN A 136 -7.69 1.41 6.27
C ASN A 136 -6.49 1.96 5.49
N SER A 137 -6.16 1.39 4.33
CA SER A 137 -5.07 1.90 3.50
C SER A 137 -5.35 3.32 3.00
N GLU A 138 -6.59 3.62 2.64
CA GLU A 138 -7.03 4.94 2.22
C GLU A 138 -7.00 5.95 3.37
N VAL A 139 -7.41 5.54 4.57
CA VAL A 139 -7.32 6.35 5.80
C VAL A 139 -5.86 6.66 6.13
N ILE A 140 -4.96 5.67 6.04
CA ILE A 140 -3.52 5.88 6.26
C ILE A 140 -2.95 6.85 5.23
N ARG A 141 -3.26 6.66 3.95
CA ARG A 141 -2.84 7.56 2.87
C ARG A 141 -3.32 8.99 3.12
N SER A 142 -4.58 9.17 3.50
CA SER A 142 -5.16 10.47 3.81
C SER A 142 -4.48 11.14 5.01
N LYS A 143 -4.13 10.36 6.05
CA LYS A 143 -3.40 10.86 7.22
C LYS A 143 -1.99 11.32 6.85
N ILE A 144 -1.26 10.54 6.06
CA ILE A 144 0.08 10.92 5.56
C ILE A 144 0.00 12.19 4.72
N GLN A 145 -1.01 12.32 3.85
CA GLN A 145 -1.22 13.55 3.07
C GLN A 145 -1.50 14.76 3.96
N LEU A 146 -2.29 14.61 5.02
CA LEU A 146 -2.60 15.67 5.97
C LEU A 146 -1.35 16.11 6.74
N GLU A 147 -0.55 15.16 7.22
CA GLU A 147 0.72 15.42 7.92
C GLU A 147 1.73 16.11 6.98
N ASN A 148 1.84 15.65 5.73
CA ASN A 148 2.69 16.30 4.73
C ASN A 148 2.24 17.74 4.46
N LYS A 149 0.93 17.98 4.35
CA LYS A 149 0.39 19.34 4.19
C LYS A 149 0.74 20.22 5.39
N ALA A 150 0.54 19.73 6.60
CA ALA A 150 0.91 20.47 7.82
C ALA A 150 2.42 20.75 7.90
N ASN A 151 3.26 19.81 7.49
CA ASN A 151 4.71 19.99 7.45
C ASN A 151 5.13 21.06 6.43
N ILE A 152 4.50 21.10 5.26
CA ILE A 152 4.71 22.14 4.24
C ILE A 152 4.29 23.50 4.80
N GLU A 153 3.11 23.61 5.40
CA GLU A 153 2.62 24.85 6.01
C GLU A 153 3.56 25.34 7.13
N ASN A 154 3.99 24.45 8.02
CA ASN A 154 4.95 24.75 9.08
C ASN A 154 6.32 25.19 8.53
N HIS A 155 6.77 24.60 7.43
CA HIS A 155 7.99 25.00 6.74
C HIS A 155 7.88 26.43 6.21
N TRP A 156 6.79 26.75 5.53
CA TRP A 156 6.54 28.10 4.99
C TRP A 156 6.36 29.14 6.10
N ASP A 157 5.65 28.83 7.17
CA ASP A 157 5.51 29.72 8.34
C ASP A 157 6.88 30.05 8.96
N LYS A 158 7.77 29.05 9.10
CA LYS A 158 9.14 29.26 9.56
C LYS A 158 9.96 30.14 8.60
N ILE A 159 9.77 30.00 7.29
CA ILE A 159 10.42 30.87 6.29
C ILE A 159 9.89 32.30 6.41
N CYS A 160 8.57 32.49 6.44
CA CYS A 160 7.94 33.81 6.58
C CYS A 160 8.41 34.53 7.85
N LYS A 161 8.51 33.84 8.99
CA LYS A 161 9.02 34.39 10.25
C LYS A 161 10.49 34.82 10.19
N LYS A 162 11.31 34.22 9.31
CA LYS A 162 12.71 34.61 9.12
C LYS A 162 12.87 35.86 8.25
N VAL A 163 11.87 36.19 7.43
CA VAL A 163 11.93 37.36 6.55
C VAL A 163 11.73 38.64 7.37
N ASN A 164 12.82 39.35 7.66
CA ASN A 164 12.77 40.64 8.32
C ASN A 164 12.56 41.76 7.29
N HIS A 165 11.37 42.37 7.27
CA HIS A 165 11.02 43.45 6.33
C HIS A 165 11.73 44.77 6.62
N ARG A 166 12.37 44.93 7.79
CA ARG A 166 13.10 46.15 8.15
C ARG A 166 14.54 46.18 7.63
N ASP A 167 15.12 45.02 7.37
CA ASP A 167 16.50 44.87 6.88
C ASP A 167 16.50 44.43 5.41
N HIS A 168 16.62 45.41 4.51
CA HIS A 168 16.60 45.19 3.07
C HIS A 168 17.70 44.21 2.60
N THR A 169 18.87 44.20 3.27
CA THR A 169 19.98 43.32 2.87
C THR A 169 19.67 41.85 3.12
N LYS A 170 19.06 41.53 4.27
CA LYS A 170 18.67 40.16 4.64
C LYS A 170 17.38 39.72 3.96
N PHE A 171 16.44 40.65 3.78
CA PHE A 171 15.16 40.41 3.12
C PHE A 171 15.34 39.78 1.74
N PHE A 172 16.11 40.43 0.86
CA PHE A 172 16.32 39.92 -0.49
C PHE A 172 17.16 38.65 -0.52
N SER A 173 18.11 38.46 0.40
CA SER A 173 18.88 37.21 0.47
C SER A 173 17.99 35.98 0.72
N ILE A 174 17.06 36.08 1.68
CA ILE A 174 16.12 34.99 2.00
C ILE A 174 15.13 34.78 0.85
N ILE A 175 14.54 35.84 0.32
CA ILE A 175 13.60 35.74 -0.80
C ILE A 175 14.27 35.16 -2.04
N ASN A 176 15.49 35.60 -2.37
CA ASN A 176 16.26 35.05 -3.47
C ASN A 176 16.53 33.56 -3.27
N LYS A 177 16.84 33.12 -2.05
CA LYS A 177 17.07 31.69 -1.77
C LYS A 177 15.81 30.82 -1.97
N VAL A 178 14.64 31.38 -1.71
CA VAL A 178 13.34 30.69 -1.80
C VAL A 178 12.80 30.66 -3.23
N PHE A 179 12.84 31.80 -3.92
CA PHE A 179 12.17 31.96 -5.21
C PHE A 179 13.08 31.83 -6.41
N ARG A 180 14.41 31.91 -6.24
CA ARG A 180 15.31 31.61 -7.36
C ARG A 180 15.33 30.11 -7.60
N PRO A 181 15.29 29.67 -8.87
CA PRO A 181 15.62 28.30 -9.21
C PRO A 181 16.95 27.96 -8.55
N GLN A 182 16.93 26.98 -7.64
CA GLN A 182 18.16 26.42 -7.13
C GLN A 182 18.73 25.58 -8.26
N GLU A 183 20.02 25.78 -8.56
CA GLU A 183 20.74 24.80 -9.35
C GLU A 183 20.52 23.45 -8.70
N ARG A 184 19.99 22.49 -9.47
CA ARG A 184 19.82 21.15 -8.96
C ARG A 184 21.20 20.71 -8.50
N SER A 185 21.35 20.46 -7.21
CA SER A 185 22.58 19.91 -6.68
C SER A 185 22.81 18.60 -7.41
N HIS A 186 23.80 18.57 -8.30
CA HIS A 186 24.16 17.37 -9.03
C HIS A 186 24.45 16.28 -8.01
N MET A 187 23.68 15.19 -8.05
CA MET A 187 23.91 14.08 -7.14
C MET A 187 25.33 13.55 -7.40
N PRO A 188 26.20 13.47 -6.37
CA PRO A 188 27.56 13.00 -6.57
C PRO A 188 27.56 11.63 -7.26
N ASN A 189 28.60 11.35 -8.03
CA ASN A 189 28.73 10.06 -8.70
C ASN A 189 28.76 8.94 -7.65
N LEU A 190 28.00 7.88 -7.91
CA LEU A 190 27.97 6.72 -7.03
C LEU A 190 29.03 5.75 -7.52
N SER A 191 29.87 5.25 -6.60
CA SER A 191 30.78 4.15 -6.89
C SER A 191 30.29 2.89 -6.20
N ILE A 192 30.22 1.79 -6.96
CA ILE A 192 29.85 0.46 -6.45
C ILE A 192 31.03 -0.47 -6.65
N LYS A 193 31.40 -1.19 -5.60
CA LYS A 193 32.45 -2.21 -5.67
C LYS A 193 32.03 -3.36 -6.55
N GLU A 194 32.98 -3.98 -7.25
CA GLU A 194 32.71 -5.16 -8.08
C GLU A 194 32.07 -6.33 -7.32
N GLU A 195 32.36 -6.45 -6.02
CA GLU A 195 31.72 -7.41 -5.08
C GLU A 195 30.19 -7.22 -5.02
N ASP A 196 29.71 -5.99 -5.16
CA ASP A 196 28.30 -5.62 -5.12
C ASP A 196 27.67 -5.49 -6.52
N SER A 197 28.30 -6.08 -7.54
CA SER A 197 27.81 -6.04 -8.94
C SER A 197 26.39 -6.57 -9.13
N HIS A 198 25.89 -7.39 -8.20
CA HIS A 198 24.52 -7.87 -8.17
C HIS A 198 23.47 -6.74 -8.03
N LEU A 199 23.84 -5.58 -7.49
CA LEU A 199 22.97 -4.41 -7.43
C LEU A 199 22.73 -3.84 -8.82
N ILE A 200 23.75 -3.85 -9.69
CA ILE A 200 23.68 -3.38 -11.07
C ILE A 200 22.78 -4.30 -11.89
N ASP A 201 22.94 -5.63 -11.71
CA ASP A 201 22.13 -6.64 -12.41
C ASP A 201 20.62 -6.51 -12.12
N ARG A 202 20.25 -5.98 -10.93
CA ARG A 202 18.84 -5.78 -10.57
C ARG A 202 18.21 -4.54 -11.19
N CYS A 203 19.01 -3.56 -11.56
CA CYS A 203 18.52 -2.31 -12.13
C CYS A 203 18.32 -2.38 -13.65
N ASP A 204 18.57 -3.54 -14.28
CA ASP A 204 18.57 -3.72 -15.74
C ASP A 204 19.53 -2.75 -16.46
N ILE A 205 20.61 -2.37 -15.78
CA ILE A 205 21.66 -1.50 -16.32
C ILE A 205 22.72 -2.40 -16.96
N LYS A 206 23.02 -2.16 -18.23
CA LYS A 206 24.07 -2.91 -18.94
C LYS A 206 25.42 -2.53 -18.37
N LYS A 207 26.15 -3.53 -17.84
CA LYS A 207 27.50 -3.35 -17.27
C LYS A 207 28.52 -2.81 -18.28
N GLU A 208 28.28 -3.04 -19.57
CA GLU A 208 29.11 -2.58 -20.69
C GLU A 208 29.09 -1.07 -20.85
N ASP A 209 28.00 -0.42 -20.47
CA ASP A 209 27.81 1.03 -20.61
C ASP A 209 28.39 1.81 -19.43
N LEU A 210 28.85 1.13 -18.37
CA LEU A 210 29.34 1.75 -17.15
C LEU A 210 30.87 1.91 -17.15
N ASN A 211 31.33 3.08 -16.72
CA ASN A 211 32.74 3.38 -16.54
C ASN A 211 33.30 2.56 -15.35
N LYS A 212 34.26 1.67 -15.61
CA LYS A 212 34.95 0.87 -14.57
C LYS A 212 36.31 1.49 -14.25
N THR A 213 36.53 1.88 -12.99
CA THR A 213 37.82 2.40 -12.50
C THR A 213 38.19 1.70 -11.20
N ASN A 214 39.40 1.18 -11.06
CA ASN A 214 39.89 0.57 -9.81
C ASN A 214 38.97 -0.50 -9.20
N ASN A 215 38.37 -1.37 -10.03
CA ASN A 215 37.38 -2.39 -9.61
C ASN A 215 36.08 -1.80 -9.01
N GLU A 216 35.78 -0.54 -9.28
CA GLU A 216 34.50 0.08 -8.96
C GLU A 216 33.79 0.53 -10.25
N TYR A 217 32.47 0.37 -10.26
CA TYR A 217 31.59 0.91 -11.30
C TYR A 217 31.16 2.31 -10.90
N ILE A 218 31.39 3.29 -11.77
CA ILE A 218 31.01 4.69 -11.55
C ILE A 218 29.71 4.96 -12.32
N ILE A 219 28.66 5.34 -11.59
CA ILE A 219 27.37 5.71 -12.18
C ILE A 219 27.26 7.22 -12.23
N GLU A 220 27.13 7.75 -13.45
CA GLU A 220 27.03 9.18 -13.73
C GLU A 220 25.58 9.63 -13.92
N GLU A 221 24.75 8.80 -14.56
CA GLU A 221 23.36 9.13 -14.88
C GLU A 221 22.45 9.20 -13.63
N GLU A 222 21.64 10.25 -13.52
CA GLU A 222 20.79 10.50 -12.33
C GLU A 222 19.71 9.44 -12.15
N ALA A 223 19.12 8.93 -13.24
CA ALA A 223 18.10 7.89 -13.20
C ALA A 223 18.67 6.59 -12.62
N ASP A 224 19.84 6.18 -13.11
CA ASP A 224 20.54 4.98 -12.66
C ASP A 224 20.96 5.07 -11.20
N LYS A 225 21.44 6.25 -10.77
CA LYS A 225 21.76 6.50 -9.36
C LYS A 225 20.55 6.25 -8.45
N ILE A 226 19.36 6.73 -8.84
CA ILE A 226 18.13 6.51 -8.07
C ILE A 226 17.73 5.03 -8.07
N ASN A 227 17.82 4.35 -9.22
CA ASN A 227 17.50 2.93 -9.34
C ASN A 227 18.40 2.06 -8.46
N ILE A 228 19.69 2.38 -8.42
CA ILE A 228 20.69 1.68 -7.60
C ILE A 228 20.43 1.90 -6.12
N ILE A 229 20.15 3.14 -5.70
CA ILE A 229 19.76 3.45 -4.32
C ILE A 229 18.49 2.66 -3.96
N GLY A 230 17.52 2.60 -4.87
CA GLY A 230 16.30 1.80 -4.72
C GLY A 230 16.60 0.32 -4.53
N ALA A 231 17.42 -0.28 -5.40
CA ALA A 231 17.83 -1.67 -5.32
C ALA A 231 18.60 -1.98 -4.03
N PHE A 232 19.44 -1.05 -3.56
CA PHE A 232 20.14 -1.17 -2.27
C PHE A 232 19.16 -1.13 -1.08
N TYR A 233 18.19 -0.20 -1.07
CA TYR A 233 17.17 -0.20 -0.02
C TYR A 233 16.26 -1.43 -0.09
N GLU A 234 16.02 -1.95 -1.29
CA GLU A 234 15.35 -3.22 -1.46
C GLU A 234 16.18 -4.33 -0.82
N THR A 235 17.50 -4.39 -0.97
CA THR A 235 18.30 -5.45 -0.30
C THR A 235 18.20 -5.41 1.22
N ILE A 236 18.15 -4.21 1.80
CA ILE A 236 17.97 -4.02 3.24
C ILE A 236 16.56 -4.44 3.69
N ASN A 237 15.53 -4.07 2.93
CA ASN A 237 14.14 -4.24 3.33
C ASN A 237 13.50 -5.54 2.83
N PHE A 238 14.12 -6.25 1.89
CA PHE A 238 13.58 -7.52 1.41
C PHE A 238 13.86 -8.61 2.45
N PRO A 239 12.83 -9.25 3.03
CA PRO A 239 13.02 -10.32 4.02
C PRO A 239 13.72 -11.58 3.46
N LYS A 240 14.00 -11.63 2.16
CA LYS A 240 14.61 -12.79 1.47
C LYS A 240 16.07 -13.01 1.91
N TYR A 241 16.81 -11.95 2.26
CA TYR A 241 18.21 -12.09 2.69
C TYR A 241 18.29 -12.50 4.16
N LEU A 242 17.39 -11.98 5.01
CA LEU A 242 17.24 -12.41 6.40
C LEU A 242 16.78 -13.87 6.54
N ASN A 243 16.15 -14.43 5.50
CA ASN A 243 15.66 -15.80 5.47
C ASN A 243 16.46 -16.74 4.54
N ALA A 244 17.61 -16.29 4.01
CA ALA A 244 18.50 -17.18 3.29
C ALA A 244 18.92 -18.33 4.23
N ASN A 245 18.79 -19.59 3.78
CA ASN A 245 19.00 -20.81 4.58
C ASN A 245 17.97 -21.10 5.68
N THR A 246 16.79 -20.48 5.63
CA THR A 246 15.69 -20.89 6.50
C THR A 246 14.84 -21.98 5.84
N ARG A 247 14.34 -22.91 6.65
CA ARG A 247 13.39 -23.96 6.21
C ARG A 247 12.16 -23.39 5.50
N ASN A 248 11.70 -22.19 5.90
CA ASN A 248 10.56 -21.54 5.27
C ASN A 248 10.86 -21.13 3.83
N LYS A 249 12.08 -20.66 3.56
CA LYS A 249 12.53 -20.36 2.20
C LYS A 249 12.58 -21.63 1.36
N GLU A 250 13.15 -22.72 1.88
CA GLU A 250 13.19 -24.01 1.17
C GLU A 250 11.79 -24.53 0.82
N ILE A 251 10.82 -24.39 1.73
CA ILE A 251 9.43 -24.78 1.48
C ILE A 251 8.82 -23.89 0.39
N ALA A 252 9.01 -22.57 0.47
CA ALA A 252 8.49 -21.64 -0.51
C ALA A 252 9.08 -21.91 -1.90
N ASP A 253 10.41 -22.02 -2.00
CA ASP A 253 11.13 -22.28 -3.26
C ASP A 253 10.71 -23.64 -3.85
N ARG A 254 10.56 -24.69 -3.02
CA ARG A 254 10.02 -25.98 -3.46
C ARG A 254 8.61 -25.88 -4.00
N THR A 255 7.73 -25.13 -3.32
CA THR A 255 6.34 -24.96 -3.75
C THR A 255 6.25 -24.20 -5.08
N VAL A 256 7.11 -23.19 -5.27
CA VAL A 256 7.23 -22.45 -6.54
C VAL A 256 7.70 -23.40 -7.65
N GLN A 257 8.75 -24.19 -7.40
CA GLN A 257 9.26 -25.15 -8.38
C GLN A 257 8.23 -26.22 -8.74
N GLU A 258 7.47 -26.74 -7.76
CA GLU A 258 6.37 -27.68 -7.99
C GLU A 258 5.26 -27.05 -8.85
N LEU A 259 4.94 -25.78 -8.62
CA LEU A 259 3.96 -25.04 -9.42
C LEU A 259 4.44 -24.82 -10.85
N GLU A 260 5.71 -24.44 -11.05
CA GLU A 260 6.31 -24.27 -12.38
C GLU A 260 6.31 -25.59 -13.15
N GLN A 261 6.73 -26.70 -12.53
CA GLN A 261 6.67 -28.03 -13.14
C GLN A 261 5.26 -28.44 -13.48
N LYS A 262 4.28 -28.12 -12.62
CA LYS A 262 2.88 -28.41 -12.88
C LYS A 262 2.35 -27.60 -14.06
N LEU A 263 2.65 -26.31 -14.12
CA LEU A 263 2.29 -25.43 -15.23
C LEU A 263 2.93 -25.90 -16.54
N ALA A 264 4.21 -26.29 -16.53
CA ALA A 264 4.87 -26.86 -17.70
C ALA A 264 4.17 -28.15 -18.18
N LYS A 265 3.87 -29.08 -17.26
CA LYS A 265 3.13 -30.31 -17.58
C LYS A 265 1.71 -30.07 -18.09
N ASP A 266 1.04 -29.06 -17.55
CA ASP A 266 -0.31 -28.68 -18.00
C ASP A 266 -0.23 -28.04 -19.40
N THR A 267 0.81 -27.25 -19.69
CA THR A 267 1.07 -26.69 -21.03
C THR A 267 1.40 -27.79 -22.04
N ASP A 268 2.25 -28.75 -21.70
CA ASP A 268 2.59 -29.88 -22.58
C ASP A 268 1.37 -30.77 -22.90
N LYS A 269 0.38 -30.79 -22.01
CA LYS A 269 -0.88 -31.52 -22.19
C LYS A 269 -1.97 -30.69 -22.87
N ASN A 270 -1.66 -29.47 -23.33
CA ASN A 270 -2.61 -28.48 -23.82
C ASN A 270 -3.77 -28.22 -22.83
N LYS A 271 -3.50 -28.40 -21.53
CA LYS A 271 -4.49 -28.19 -20.46
C LYS A 271 -4.60 -26.71 -20.06
N THR A 272 -3.61 -25.91 -20.39
CA THR A 272 -3.59 -24.47 -20.14
C THR A 272 -3.79 -23.72 -21.44
N ILE A 273 -4.89 -22.97 -21.53
CA ILE A 273 -5.12 -22.03 -22.64
C ILE A 273 -4.27 -20.80 -22.38
N THR A 274 -3.18 -20.65 -23.13
CA THR A 274 -2.25 -19.52 -23.02
C THR A 274 -2.49 -18.43 -24.06
N GLU A 275 -3.35 -18.68 -25.04
CA GLU A 275 -3.63 -17.76 -26.15
C GLU A 275 -5.10 -17.31 -26.13
N PHE A 276 -5.30 -16.03 -25.81
CA PHE A 276 -6.61 -15.39 -25.85
C PHE A 276 -6.78 -14.70 -27.20
N SER A 277 -7.80 -15.10 -27.96
CA SER A 277 -8.17 -14.49 -29.24
C SER A 277 -9.54 -13.82 -29.14
N GLN A 278 -9.99 -13.12 -30.18
CA GLN A 278 -11.35 -12.57 -30.22
C GLN A 278 -12.43 -13.65 -30.13
N GLU A 279 -12.11 -14.87 -30.57
CA GLU A 279 -12.96 -16.07 -30.55
C GLU A 279 -12.79 -16.90 -29.27
N ASN A 280 -11.65 -16.78 -28.58
CA ASN A 280 -11.32 -17.49 -27.33
C ASN A 280 -11.07 -16.49 -26.20
N ARG A 281 -12.14 -15.85 -25.73
CA ARG A 281 -12.05 -14.74 -24.76
C ARG A 281 -11.82 -15.29 -23.35
N ALA A 282 -11.06 -14.58 -22.53
CA ALA A 282 -10.74 -15.00 -21.15
C ALA A 282 -11.97 -15.27 -20.26
N TYR A 283 -13.11 -14.64 -20.55
CA TYR A 283 -14.36 -14.82 -19.80
C TYR A 283 -15.25 -15.95 -20.35
N ALA A 284 -14.94 -16.48 -21.53
CA ALA A 284 -15.69 -17.54 -22.21
C ALA A 284 -14.72 -18.33 -23.13
N PRO A 285 -13.81 -19.13 -22.55
CA PRO A 285 -12.88 -19.92 -23.34
C PRO A 285 -13.66 -20.93 -24.19
N ASN A 286 -13.23 -21.12 -25.43
CA ASN A 286 -13.93 -21.96 -26.39
C ASN A 286 -13.68 -23.44 -26.04
N ASN A 287 -14.63 -24.07 -25.35
CA ASN A 287 -14.53 -25.43 -24.80
C ASN A 287 -14.71 -26.53 -25.86
N ASN A 288 -14.13 -26.39 -27.06
CA ASN A 288 -14.33 -27.36 -28.14
C ASN A 288 -13.71 -28.75 -27.85
N ASP A 289 -12.95 -28.89 -26.76
CA ASP A 289 -12.52 -30.18 -26.24
C ASP A 289 -13.44 -30.61 -25.08
N GLU A 290 -14.23 -31.67 -25.30
CA GLU A 290 -15.15 -32.31 -24.34
C GLU A 290 -14.48 -32.82 -23.03
N LEU A 291 -13.18 -32.59 -22.84
CA LEU A 291 -12.38 -33.09 -21.71
C LEU A 291 -12.24 -32.12 -20.53
N PHE A 292 -12.82 -30.90 -20.59
CA PHE A 292 -12.53 -29.85 -19.61
C PHE A 292 -13.50 -29.66 -18.45
N LEU A 293 -14.53 -30.51 -18.31
CA LEU A 293 -15.54 -30.31 -17.26
C LEU A 293 -15.11 -30.71 -15.84
N HIS A 294 -13.89 -31.21 -15.62
CA HIS A 294 -13.52 -31.74 -14.30
C HIS A 294 -12.84 -30.76 -13.32
N CYS A 295 -12.51 -29.52 -13.72
CA CYS A 295 -11.67 -28.66 -12.88
C CYS A 295 -12.37 -27.55 -12.06
N ILE A 296 -13.67 -27.31 -12.21
CA ILE A 296 -14.34 -26.19 -11.50
C ILE A 296 -15.35 -26.65 -10.42
N GLU A 297 -15.83 -27.90 -10.42
CA GLU A 297 -16.90 -28.30 -9.50
C GLU A 297 -16.48 -28.79 -8.09
N THR A 298 -15.21 -29.13 -7.84
CA THR A 298 -14.79 -29.57 -6.49
C THR A 298 -14.12 -28.46 -5.71
N ARG A 299 -14.88 -27.44 -5.28
CA ARG A 299 -14.61 -26.61 -4.09
C ARG A 299 -15.84 -25.78 -3.69
N ARG A 300 -17.02 -26.41 -3.64
CA ARG A 300 -18.09 -25.98 -2.74
C ARG A 300 -17.90 -26.71 -1.42
N PHE A 301 -17.27 -26.03 -0.46
CA PHE A 301 -17.42 -26.25 0.98
C PHE A 301 -17.84 -24.93 1.61
#